data_AF-A0A4Q4DMK5-F1
#
_entry.id   AF-A0A4Q4DMK5-F1
#
_cell.length_a   1.000
_cell.length_b   1.000
_cell.length_c   1.000
_cell.angle_alpha   90.00
_cell.angle_beta   90.00
_cell.angle_gamma   90.00
#
_symmetry.space_group_name_H-M   'P 1'
#
loop_
_entity.id
_entity.type
_entity.pdbx_description
1 polymer ?
#
loop_
_entity_poly.entity_id
_entity_poly.type
_entity_poly.pdbx_seq_one_letter_code
_entity_poly.pdbx_strand_id
1 'polypeptide(L)'
;MLLKPWRGTGTALRIHDELLAHRPEEQISLLVNPQAGNGKVKALYESWGYETISEQQPSADGPVLTAMLRAIRRTAPSSSGPPE
;
A
#
# COMPACT_ATOMS: atom_id res chain seq x y z
N MET A 1 -12.26 7.32 0.39
CA MET A 1 -13.34 6.36 0.74
C MET A 1 -14.36 6.33 -0.40
N LEU A 2 -14.86 5.16 -0.82
CA LEU A 2 -15.87 5.08 -1.88
C LEU A 2 -17.30 5.03 -1.34
N LEU A 3 -18.20 5.71 -2.05
CA LEU A 3 -19.65 5.59 -1.86
C LEU A 3 -20.09 4.15 -2.16
N LYS A 4 -21.17 3.69 -1.49
CA LYS A 4 -21.66 2.30 -1.58
C LYS A 4 -21.82 1.77 -3.02
N PRO A 5 -22.37 2.54 -4.00
CA PRO A 5 -22.56 2.03 -5.36
C PRO A 5 -21.28 1.67 -6.11
N TRP A 6 -20.13 2.20 -5.67
CA TRP A 6 -18.84 2.03 -6.33
C TRP A 6 -17.92 1.02 -5.62
N ARG A 7 -18.45 0.29 -4.64
CA ARG A 7 -17.69 -0.75 -3.94
C ARG A 7 -17.72 -2.03 -4.77
N GLY A 8 -16.59 -2.74 -4.82
CA GLY A 8 -16.47 -4.01 -5.56
C GLY A 8 -16.32 -3.86 -7.08
N THR A 9 -16.31 -2.65 -7.63
CA THR A 9 -16.18 -2.38 -9.08
C THR A 9 -14.73 -2.24 -9.55
N GLY A 10 -13.76 -2.34 -8.63
CA GLY A 10 -12.36 -2.01 -8.92
C GLY A 10 -12.06 -0.50 -9.02
N THR A 11 -13.05 0.38 -8.85
CA THR A 11 -12.86 1.84 -8.91
C THR A 11 -11.81 2.35 -7.91
N ALA A 12 -11.72 1.73 -6.73
CA ALA A 12 -10.73 2.11 -5.72
C ALA A 12 -9.30 1.87 -6.20
N LEU A 13 -9.05 0.70 -6.80
CA LEU A 13 -7.74 0.35 -7.36
C LEU A 13 -7.39 1.28 -8.52
N ARG A 14 -8.34 1.55 -9.43
CA ARG A 14 -8.10 2.49 -10.53
C ARG A 14 -7.73 3.88 -10.03
N ILE A 15 -8.50 4.47 -9.10
CA ILE A 15 -8.16 5.78 -8.53
C ILE A 15 -6.78 5.73 -7.84
N HIS A 16 -6.49 4.64 -7.14
CA HIS A 16 -5.21 4.45 -6.47
C HIS A 16 -4.05 4.44 -7.47
N ASP A 17 -4.11 3.63 -8.52
CA ASP A 17 -3.05 3.55 -9.53
C ASP A 17 -2.90 4.87 -10.31
N GLU A 18 -3.99 5.56 -10.64
CA GLU A 18 -3.95 6.88 -11.31
C GLU A 18 -3.26 7.95 -10.42
N LEU A 19 -3.47 7.93 -9.11
CA LEU A 19 -2.79 8.83 -8.17
C LEU A 19 -1.27 8.60 -8.12
N LEU A 20 -0.82 7.39 -8.45
CA LEU A 20 0.59 6.99 -8.43
C LEU A 20 1.26 7.09 -9.81
N ALA A 21 0.50 7.05 -10.90
CA ALA A 21 1.03 6.96 -12.27
C ALA A 21 2.07 8.04 -12.62
N HIS A 22 1.93 9.24 -12.05
CA HIS A 22 2.82 10.39 -12.34
C HIS A 22 3.78 10.74 -11.19
N ARG A 23 3.87 9.88 -10.18
CA ARG A 23 4.67 10.11 -8.99
C ARG A 23 6.13 9.71 -9.22
N PRO A 24 7.12 10.57 -8.88
CA PRO A 24 8.53 10.22 -8.98
C PRO A 24 8.98 9.20 -7.93
N GLU A 25 8.24 9.04 -6.84
CA GLU A 25 8.57 8.21 -5.70
C GLU A 25 8.70 6.73 -6.09
N GLU A 26 9.68 6.04 -5.48
CA GLU A 26 9.93 4.63 -5.76
C GLU A 26 8.98 3.70 -5.01
N GLN A 27 8.44 4.16 -3.88
CA GLN A 27 7.66 3.36 -2.95
C GLN A 27 6.54 4.21 -2.34
N ILE A 28 5.44 3.57 -1.97
CA ILE A 28 4.34 4.17 -1.20
C ILE A 28 4.10 3.37 0.06
N SER A 29 3.89 4.09 1.16
CA SER A 29 3.42 3.52 2.42
C SER A 29 1.98 3.91 2.73
N LEU A 30 1.31 3.08 3.51
CA LEU A 30 0.02 3.38 4.11
C LEU A 30 -0.07 2.78 5.52
N LEU A 31 -1.00 3.32 6.32
CA LEU A 31 -1.40 2.73 7.58
C LEU A 31 -2.82 2.16 7.43
N VAL A 32 -3.01 0.90 7.82
CA VAL A 32 -4.31 0.24 7.82
C VAL A 32 -4.64 -0.27 9.22
N ASN A 33 -5.87 -0.09 9.68
CA ASN A 33 -6.34 -0.81 10.85
C ASN A 33 -6.64 -2.26 10.42
N PRO A 34 -5.91 -3.28 10.95
CA PRO A 34 -6.11 -4.67 10.54
C PRO A 34 -7.50 -5.21 10.92
N GLN A 35 -8.20 -4.58 11.86
CA GLN A 35 -9.58 -4.95 12.22
C GLN A 35 -10.63 -4.34 11.29
N ALA A 36 -10.26 -3.36 10.44
CA ALA A 36 -11.20 -2.70 9.55
C ALA A 36 -11.81 -3.68 8.54
N GLY A 37 -13.14 -3.67 8.44
CA GLY A 37 -13.87 -4.56 7.54
C GLY A 37 -13.62 -6.04 7.79
N ASN A 38 -13.35 -6.42 9.05
CA ASN A 38 -12.97 -7.77 9.47
C ASN A 38 -11.73 -8.29 8.72
N GLY A 39 -10.68 -7.46 8.63
CA GLY A 39 -9.43 -7.82 7.96
C GLY A 39 -9.44 -7.71 6.42
N LYS A 40 -10.63 -7.55 5.80
CA LYS A 40 -10.75 -7.48 4.34
C LYS A 40 -10.00 -6.31 3.72
N VAL A 41 -9.84 -5.21 4.45
CA VAL A 41 -9.14 -4.02 3.94
C VAL A 41 -7.62 -4.28 3.86
N LYS A 42 -7.04 -4.95 4.86
CA LYS A 42 -5.63 -5.36 4.82
C LYS A 42 -5.38 -6.35 3.68
N ALA A 43 -6.22 -7.39 3.58
CA ALA A 43 -6.14 -8.38 2.50
C ALA A 43 -6.31 -7.76 1.10
N LEU A 44 -7.14 -6.72 0.97
CA LEU A 44 -7.27 -5.98 -0.29
C LEU A 44 -5.96 -5.28 -0.67
N TYR A 45 -5.30 -4.59 0.26
CA TYR A 45 -4.02 -3.95 -0.03
C TYR A 45 -2.92 -4.98 -0.32
N GLU A 46 -2.90 -6.12 0.37
CA GLU A 46 -2.01 -7.24 0.05
C GLU A 46 -2.19 -7.70 -1.39
N SER A 47 -3.44 -7.82 -1.87
CA SER A 47 -3.73 -8.18 -3.26
C SER A 47 -3.25 -7.13 -4.29
N TRP A 48 -2.98 -5.90 -3.87
CA TRP A 48 -2.43 -4.83 -4.72
C TRP A 48 -0.89 -4.81 -4.70
N GLY A 49 -0.25 -5.73 -3.98
CA GLY A 49 1.20 -5.82 -3.84
C GLY A 49 1.76 -4.99 -2.67
N TYR A 50 0.92 -4.63 -1.70
CA TYR A 50 1.42 -4.08 -0.44
C TYR A 50 1.89 -5.20 0.49
N GLU A 51 3.03 -4.97 1.13
CA GLU A 51 3.62 -5.86 2.11
C GLU A 51 3.56 -5.21 3.49
N THR A 52 3.37 -6.01 4.54
CA THR A 52 3.40 -5.52 5.92
C THR A 52 4.85 -5.29 6.35
N ILE A 53 5.17 -4.09 6.83
CA ILE A 53 6.54 -3.74 7.27
C ILE A 53 6.65 -3.54 8.78
N SER A 54 5.60 -3.05 9.44
CA SER A 54 5.58 -2.88 10.89
C SER A 54 4.16 -2.74 11.43
N GLU A 55 4.02 -2.94 12.74
CA GLU A 55 2.83 -2.53 13.48
C GLU A 55 3.17 -1.31 14.33
N GLN A 56 2.22 -0.41 14.48
CA GLN A 56 2.37 0.88 15.14
C GLN A 56 1.13 1.15 15.97
N GLN A 57 1.30 1.62 17.20
CA GLN A 57 0.21 2.09 18.05
C GLN A 57 0.46 3.57 18.36
N PRO A 58 -0.19 4.51 17.64
CA PRO A 58 0.14 5.94 17.73
C PRO A 58 -0.05 6.57 19.12
N SER A 59 -0.88 5.96 19.96
CA SER A 59 -1.10 6.35 21.36
C SER A 59 -1.48 5.11 22.18
N ALA A 60 -1.27 5.14 23.50
CA ALA A 60 -1.55 3.99 24.37
C ALA A 60 -3.00 3.46 24.27
N ASP A 61 -3.95 4.37 24.06
CA ASP A 61 -5.38 4.05 23.89
C ASP A 61 -5.81 3.97 22.40
N GLY A 62 -4.87 4.20 21.48
CA GLY A 62 -5.11 4.20 20.04
C GLY A 62 -5.20 2.80 19.45
N PRO A 63 -5.83 2.64 18.28
CA PRO A 63 -5.84 1.37 17.58
C PRO A 63 -4.43 0.99 17.14
N VAL A 64 -4.14 -0.32 17.16
CA VAL A 64 -2.98 -0.86 16.46
C VAL A 64 -3.22 -0.71 14.96
N LEU A 65 -2.26 -0.11 14.27
CA LEU A 65 -2.24 0.07 12.83
C LEU A 65 -1.09 -0.74 12.25
N THR A 66 -1.32 -1.33 11.09
CA THR A 66 -0.29 -1.99 10.30
C THR A 66 0.22 -1.00 9.26
N ALA A 67 1.53 -0.73 9.28
CA ALA A 67 2.21 -0.04 8.20
C ALA A 67 2.50 -1.03 7.07
N MET A 68 2.08 -0.65 5.86
CA MET A 68 2.29 -1.43 4.67
C MET A 68 3.02 -0.62 3.61
N LEU A 69 3.82 -1.28 2.78
CA LEU A 69 4.66 -0.68 1.75
C LEU A 69 4.43 -1.38 0.41
N ARG A 70 4.43 -0.63 -0.69
CA ARG A 70 4.43 -1.15 -2.05
C ARG A 70 5.48 -0.41 -2.88
N ALA A 71 6.29 -1.15 -3.63
CA ALA A 71 7.16 -0.55 -4.65
C ALA A 71 6.33 -0.11 -5.86
N ILE A 72 6.50 1.15 -6.29
CA ILE A 72 5.80 1.74 -7.45
C ILE A 72 6.70 1.68 -8.68
N ARG A 73 8.00 1.93 -8.49
CA ARG A 73 9.00 1.79 -9.54
C ARG A 73 9.90 0.62 -9.21
N ARG A 74 10.07 -0.27 -10.18
CA ARG A 74 11.10 -1.29 -10.09
C ARG A 74 12.43 -0.57 -10.19
N THR A 75 13.10 -0.36 -9.07
CA THR A 75 14.52 -0.01 -9.09
C THR A 75 15.21 -1.13 -9.85
N ALA A 76 15.70 -0.87 -11.06
CA ALA A 76 16.52 -1.85 -11.74
C ALA A 76 17.71 -2.14 -10.82
N PRO A 77 18.08 -3.42 -10.58
CA PRO A 77 19.34 -3.68 -9.90
C PRO A 77 20.42 -2.98 -10.72
N SER A 78 21.11 -2.03 -10.11
CA SER A 78 22.26 -1.36 -10.72
C SER A 78 23.22 -2.46 -11.13
N SER A 79 23.28 -2.76 -12.43
CA SER A 79 24.27 -3.65 -12.99
C SER A 79 25.62 -2.97 -12.79
N SER A 80 26.30 -3.31 -11.70
CA SER A 80 27.72 -3.02 -11.53
C SER A 80 28.44 -3.59 -12.75
N GLY A 81 29.00 -2.71 -13.57
CA GLY A 81 29.83 -3.09 -14.73
C GLY A 81 31.05 -3.90 -14.31
N PRO A 82 31.69 -4.62 -15.26
CA PRO A 82 32.78 -5.53 -14.95
C PRO A 82 34.02 -4.76 -14.44
N PRO A 83 34.87 -5.39 -13.60
CA PRO A 83 36.17 -4.83 -13.27
C PRO A 83 37.10 -4.88 -14.49
N GLU A 84 37.92 -3.83 -14.63
CA GLU A 84 39.08 -3.76 -15.54
C GLU A 84 40.05 -4.93 -15.37
#